data_AF-A0A2P1PZV2-F1
#
_entry.id   AF-A0A2P1PZV2-F1
#
_cell.length_a   1.000
_cell.length_b   1.000
_cell.length_c   1.000
_cell.angle_alpha   90.00
_cell.angle_beta   90.00
_cell.angle_gamma   90.00
#
_symmetry.space_group_name_H-M   'P 1'
#
loop_
_entity.id
_entity.type
_entity.pdbx_description
1 polymer ?
#
loop_
_entity_poly.entity_id
_entity_poly.type
_entity_poly.pdbx_seq_one_letter_code
_entity_poly.pdbx_strand_id
1 'polypeptide(L)'
;MCWPPTRIAFWRPRSANTVRKRMPAGKPWVSKPPAMRPLAVGPIYWHVYHADYPPLSANPFSKARLALVDPEGGKKSPFGMFYLASDFAGALWEVVLRYVEPDDARNVRVDIATLAGMRAVRLRLRRDGAPVLELGQPGLRMLFAADSPESVAVASLIAEPDHHKTHTEAARLREDLIRVGVGDMPVLAWPSRQHNPSTVYLAYAPPMAADWWELVDEPQPLDTPAGHALIRAELERCGFHWVPLETNATPPPEEP
;
A
#
# COMPACT_ATOMS: atom_id res chain seq x y z
N MET A 1 3.30 -7.00 26.51
CA MET A 1 4.61 -6.40 26.84
C MET A 1 4.85 -5.27 25.86
N CYS A 2 4.72 -4.03 26.36
CA CYS A 2 4.82 -2.83 25.55
C CYS A 2 6.28 -2.40 25.48
N TRP A 3 6.79 -2.20 24.26
CA TRP A 3 8.09 -1.61 24.05
C TRP A 3 8.07 -0.13 24.49
N PRO A 4 9.16 0.38 25.09
CA PRO A 4 9.26 1.79 25.47
C PRO A 4 9.23 2.68 24.22
N PRO A 5 8.91 3.98 24.37
CA PRO A 5 8.88 4.93 23.26
C PRO A 5 10.30 5.20 22.78
N THR A 6 10.81 4.31 21.93
CA THR A 6 12.03 4.56 21.19
C THR A 6 11.71 5.71 20.25
N ARG A 7 12.46 6.82 20.36
CA ARG A 7 12.41 7.94 19.42
C ARG A 7 12.29 7.38 18.02
N ILE A 8 11.13 7.54 17.40
CA ILE A 8 10.96 7.29 15.97
C ILE A 8 11.87 8.33 15.32
N ALA A 9 13.08 7.90 14.99
CA ALA A 9 13.95 8.68 14.13
C ALA A 9 13.21 8.74 12.80
N PHE A 10 12.48 9.83 12.59
CA PHE A 10 12.11 10.27 11.26
C PHE A 10 13.41 10.27 10.47
N TRP A 11 13.54 9.31 9.56
CA TRP A 11 14.64 9.25 8.63
C TRP A 11 14.47 10.47 7.72
N ARG A 12 14.95 11.63 8.18
CA ARG A 12 15.11 12.81 7.34
C ARG A 12 16.17 12.44 6.32
N PRO A 13 15.86 12.37 5.02
CA PRO A 13 16.91 12.29 4.03
C PRO A 13 17.74 13.56 4.19
N ARG A 14 19.04 13.42 4.46
CA ARG A 14 19.97 14.54 4.30
C ARG A 14 19.82 15.03 2.85
N SER A 15 19.60 16.33 2.70
CA SER A 15 19.55 16.99 1.41
C SER A 15 20.83 16.77 0.60
N ALA A 16 20.67 16.71 -0.72
CA ALA A 16 21.69 16.68 -1.77
C ALA A 16 22.36 15.33 -2.06
N ASN A 17 21.59 14.40 -2.62
CA ASN A 17 21.97 13.72 -3.85
C ASN A 17 20.70 13.23 -4.52
N THR A 18 20.61 13.33 -5.84
CA THR A 18 19.49 12.85 -6.65
C THR A 18 19.33 11.35 -6.40
N VAL A 19 18.53 10.99 -5.40
CA VAL A 19 18.30 9.59 -5.04
C VAL A 19 17.71 8.94 -6.28
N ARG A 20 18.40 7.92 -6.81
CA ARG A 20 17.99 7.26 -8.06
C ARG A 20 16.64 6.59 -7.81
N LYS A 21 15.58 7.17 -8.38
CA LYS A 21 14.18 6.68 -8.29
C LYS A 21 13.88 5.50 -9.23
N ARG A 22 14.91 4.89 -9.79
CA ARG A 22 14.82 3.85 -10.82
C ARG A 22 15.98 2.89 -10.67
N MET A 23 15.80 1.67 -11.15
CA MET A 23 16.88 0.70 -11.26
C MET A 23 18.06 1.31 -12.05
N PRO A 24 19.32 1.02 -11.67
CA PRO A 24 20.48 1.45 -12.43
C PRO A 24 20.36 1.05 -13.91
N ALA A 25 20.75 1.94 -14.82
CA ALA A 25 20.64 1.68 -16.25
C ALA A 25 21.33 0.36 -16.65
N GLY A 26 20.63 -0.46 -17.44
CA GLY A 26 21.13 -1.76 -17.90
C GLY A 26 21.14 -2.87 -16.83
N LYS A 27 20.63 -2.63 -15.61
CA LYS A 27 20.48 -3.67 -14.58
C LYS A 27 19.03 -4.16 -14.53
N PRO A 28 18.78 -5.46 -14.71
CA PRO A 28 17.45 -6.02 -14.48
C PRO A 28 17.13 -6.04 -12.98
N TRP A 29 15.84 -6.10 -12.65
CA TRP A 29 15.36 -6.39 -11.31
C TRP A 29 15.84 -7.76 -10.82
N VAL A 30 15.79 -8.76 -11.69
CA VAL A 30 16.20 -10.13 -11.39
C VAL A 30 16.90 -10.76 -12.59
N SER A 31 17.93 -11.56 -12.33
CA SER A 31 18.66 -12.34 -13.35
C SER A 31 18.47 -13.86 -13.21
N LYS A 32 17.80 -14.29 -12.14
CA LYS A 32 17.41 -15.67 -11.84
C LYS A 32 16.10 -15.64 -11.04
N PRO A 33 15.34 -16.76 -10.94
CA PRO A 33 14.18 -16.83 -10.06
C PRO A 33 14.55 -16.36 -8.65
N PRO A 34 13.89 -15.32 -8.10
CA PRO A 34 14.15 -14.88 -6.75
C PRO A 34 13.57 -15.88 -5.74
N ALA A 35 14.20 -15.97 -4.57
CA ALA A 35 13.59 -16.69 -3.44
C ALA A 35 12.35 -15.92 -2.98
N MET A 36 11.20 -16.57 -3.01
CA MET A 36 9.91 -16.01 -2.58
C MET A 36 9.34 -16.89 -1.49
N ARG A 37 8.74 -16.26 -0.48
CA ARG A 37 7.99 -17.00 0.55
C ARG A 37 6.52 -17.10 0.14
N PRO A 38 5.76 -18.09 0.62
CA PRO A 38 4.32 -18.07 0.45
C PRO A 38 3.70 -16.96 1.31
N LEU A 39 2.61 -16.37 0.83
CA LEU A 39 1.70 -15.58 1.65
C LEU A 39 1.00 -16.53 2.63
N ALA A 40 0.94 -16.16 3.90
CA ALA A 40 0.43 -17.05 4.93
C ALA A 40 -1.10 -17.18 4.84
N VAL A 41 -1.56 -18.43 4.84
CA VAL A 41 -2.97 -18.79 5.07
C VAL A 41 -3.23 -18.77 6.58
N GLY A 42 -4.38 -18.24 7.00
CA GLY A 42 -4.78 -18.18 8.40
C GLY A 42 -4.83 -16.76 8.99
N PRO A 43 -3.74 -15.95 8.90
CA PRO A 43 -3.76 -14.57 9.36
C PRO A 43 -4.87 -13.73 8.74
N ILE A 44 -5.26 -12.71 9.49
CA ILE A 44 -6.18 -11.67 9.01
C ILE A 44 -5.36 -10.60 8.31
N TYR A 45 -5.79 -10.23 7.11
CA TYR A 45 -5.33 -9.05 6.40
C TYR A 45 -6.45 -8.02 6.39
N TRP A 46 -6.08 -6.74 6.34
CA TRP A 46 -7.02 -5.64 6.26
C TRP A 46 -7.01 -5.00 4.88
N HIS A 47 -8.19 -4.76 4.34
CA HIS A 47 -8.41 -4.04 3.10
C HIS A 47 -9.27 -2.82 3.37
N VAL A 48 -8.82 -1.66 2.92
CA VAL A 48 -9.60 -0.41 2.92
C VAL A 48 -9.81 0.00 1.48
N TYR A 49 -11.06 0.23 1.09
CA TYR A 49 -11.47 0.36 -0.31
C TYR A 49 -12.69 1.26 -0.47
N HIS A 50 -12.90 1.75 -1.69
CA HIS A 50 -14.09 2.54 -2.04
C HIS A 50 -15.23 1.60 -2.47
N ALA A 51 -16.46 1.90 -2.06
CA ALA A 51 -17.65 1.06 -2.24
C ALA A 51 -18.07 0.85 -3.70
N ASP A 52 -17.53 1.63 -4.64
CA ASP A 52 -17.69 1.41 -6.09
C ASP A 52 -17.13 0.06 -6.56
N TYR A 53 -16.28 -0.57 -5.75
CA TYR A 53 -15.69 -1.87 -6.02
C TYR A 53 -16.16 -2.90 -4.98
N PRO A 54 -16.51 -4.13 -5.40
CA PRO A 54 -16.77 -5.21 -4.44
C PRO A 54 -15.54 -5.49 -3.55
N PRO A 55 -15.72 -5.91 -2.28
CA PRO A 55 -14.62 -6.03 -1.30
C PRO A 55 -13.52 -7.03 -1.68
N LEU A 56 -13.81 -7.98 -2.57
CA LEU A 56 -12.85 -9.00 -3.03
C LEU A 56 -12.35 -8.73 -4.46
N SER A 57 -12.82 -7.66 -5.10
CA SER A 57 -12.46 -7.32 -6.46
C SER A 57 -11.20 -6.47 -6.49
N ALA A 58 -10.20 -6.93 -7.24
CA ALA A 58 -9.06 -6.11 -7.58
C ALA A 58 -9.49 -4.93 -8.48
N ASN A 59 -8.96 -3.74 -8.22
CA ASN A 59 -9.28 -2.54 -8.99
C ASN A 59 -8.43 -2.48 -10.27
N PRO A 60 -9.01 -2.64 -11.47
CA PRO A 60 -8.28 -2.59 -12.73
C PRO A 60 -7.99 -1.16 -13.20
N PHE A 61 -8.52 -0.14 -12.53
CA PHE A 61 -8.24 1.28 -12.80
C PHE A 61 -7.25 1.88 -11.80
N SER A 62 -6.67 1.05 -10.92
CA SER A 62 -5.75 1.53 -9.90
C SER A 62 -4.53 2.20 -10.51
N LYS A 63 -4.23 3.41 -10.04
CA LYS A 63 -3.01 4.18 -10.37
C LYS A 63 -2.02 4.22 -9.20
N ALA A 64 -2.23 3.35 -8.23
CA ALA A 64 -1.43 3.34 -7.01
C ALA A 64 0.01 2.88 -7.26
N ARG A 65 0.84 2.91 -6.22
CA ARG A 65 2.26 2.56 -6.27
C ARG A 65 2.48 1.15 -6.84
N LEU A 66 3.34 1.04 -7.84
CA LEU A 66 3.66 -0.20 -8.56
C LEU A 66 2.46 -0.79 -9.32
N ALA A 67 1.51 0.05 -9.74
CA ALA A 67 0.48 -0.37 -10.68
C ALA A 67 1.07 -0.81 -12.02
N LEU A 68 0.55 -1.93 -12.53
CA LEU A 68 0.72 -2.34 -13.91
C LEU A 68 -0.34 -1.60 -14.73
N VAL A 69 -0.06 -0.37 -15.11
CA VAL A 69 -1.00 0.45 -15.91
C VAL A 69 -0.85 0.15 -17.39
N ASP A 70 -1.93 0.35 -18.14
CA ASP A 70 -1.84 0.47 -19.60
C ASP A 70 -0.91 1.67 -19.93
N PRO A 71 0.06 1.51 -20.85
CA PRO A 71 0.95 2.60 -21.28
C PRO A 71 0.23 3.85 -21.78
N GLU A 72 -1.04 3.76 -22.21
CA GLU A 72 -1.87 4.91 -22.61
C GLU A 72 -2.57 5.62 -21.42
N GLY A 73 -2.35 5.18 -20.17
CA GLY A 73 -2.60 5.97 -18.95
C GLY A 73 -4.06 6.23 -18.54
N GLY A 74 -5.04 5.74 -19.30
CA GLY A 74 -6.47 6.01 -19.09
C GLY A 74 -7.41 4.83 -19.23
N LYS A 75 -6.90 3.62 -19.49
CA LYS A 75 -7.71 2.43 -19.75
C LYS A 75 -7.63 1.41 -18.60
N LYS A 76 -8.64 0.54 -18.54
CA LYS A 76 -8.71 -0.62 -17.65
C LYS A 76 -7.44 -1.46 -17.84
N SER A 77 -6.63 -1.61 -16.80
CA SER A 77 -5.50 -2.52 -16.82
C SER A 77 -5.99 -3.97 -16.94
N PRO A 78 -5.27 -4.83 -17.69
CA PRO A 78 -5.49 -6.27 -17.63
C PRO A 78 -5.13 -6.87 -16.27
N PHE A 79 -4.41 -6.12 -15.40
CA PHE A 79 -4.02 -6.51 -14.04
C PHE A 79 -4.70 -5.61 -13.01
N GLY A 80 -5.78 -6.10 -12.40
CA GLY A 80 -6.37 -5.47 -11.23
C GLY A 80 -5.41 -5.47 -10.05
N MET A 81 -5.45 -4.42 -9.23
CA MET A 81 -4.66 -4.34 -8.00
C MET A 81 -5.51 -4.52 -6.75
N PHE A 82 -4.96 -5.21 -5.77
CA PHE A 82 -5.62 -5.48 -4.50
C PHE A 82 -4.64 -5.20 -3.35
N TYR A 83 -4.87 -4.11 -2.62
CA TYR A 83 -4.02 -3.67 -1.52
C TYR A 83 -4.48 -4.22 -0.19
N LEU A 84 -3.53 -4.71 0.60
CA LEU A 84 -3.79 -5.26 1.92
C LEU A 84 -2.74 -4.73 2.90
N ALA A 85 -3.07 -4.78 4.18
CA ALA A 85 -2.10 -4.61 5.25
C ALA A 85 -2.24 -5.73 6.28
N SER A 86 -1.19 -5.95 7.08
CA SER A 86 -1.20 -6.91 8.19
C SER A 86 -2.12 -6.51 9.34
N ASP A 87 -2.51 -5.24 9.42
CA ASP A 87 -3.34 -4.67 10.47
C ASP A 87 -4.18 -3.50 9.96
N PHE A 88 -5.18 -3.10 10.75
CA PHE A 88 -6.10 -2.05 10.37
C PHE A 88 -5.41 -0.69 10.22
N ALA A 89 -4.54 -0.30 11.17
CA ALA A 89 -3.79 0.95 11.06
C ALA A 89 -3.01 1.03 9.75
N GLY A 90 -2.28 -0.01 9.36
CA GLY A 90 -1.55 -0.05 8.10
C GLY A 90 -2.43 0.22 6.90
N ALA A 91 -3.59 -0.43 6.82
CA ALA A 91 -4.54 -0.22 5.72
C ALA A 91 -5.11 1.21 5.74
N LEU A 92 -5.48 1.71 6.92
CA LEU A 92 -6.00 3.06 7.10
C LEU A 92 -4.97 4.13 6.71
N TRP A 93 -3.73 3.98 7.17
CA TRP A 93 -2.64 4.92 6.90
C TRP A 93 -2.15 4.87 5.45
N GLU A 94 -2.22 3.74 4.76
CA GLU A 94 -1.82 3.65 3.36
C GLU A 94 -2.88 4.18 2.39
N VAL A 95 -4.16 4.15 2.77
CA VAL A 95 -5.28 4.48 1.89
C VAL A 95 -5.91 5.83 2.25
N VAL A 96 -6.42 5.99 3.48
CA VAL A 96 -7.20 7.17 3.89
C VAL A 96 -6.28 8.27 4.40
N LEU A 97 -5.33 7.95 5.27
CA LEU A 97 -4.48 8.96 5.95
C LEU A 97 -3.14 9.19 5.26
N ARG A 98 -2.97 8.68 4.03
CA ARG A 98 -1.69 8.62 3.33
C ARG A 98 -0.97 9.96 3.20
N TYR A 99 -1.75 11.01 2.99
CA TYR A 99 -1.27 12.38 2.78
C TYR A 99 -1.54 13.30 3.96
N VAL A 100 -1.99 12.73 5.08
CA VAL A 100 -2.26 13.49 6.31
C VAL A 100 -0.98 13.55 7.13
N GLU A 101 -0.54 14.78 7.43
CA GLU A 101 0.58 15.02 8.32
C GLU A 101 0.05 15.37 9.72
N PRO A 102 0.40 14.60 10.77
CA PRO A 102 0.07 14.98 12.14
C PRO A 102 0.77 16.28 12.55
N ASP A 103 0.12 17.09 13.39
CA ASP A 103 0.76 18.29 13.97
C ASP A 103 1.64 17.96 15.20
N ASP A 104 2.30 18.97 15.76
CA ASP A 104 3.16 18.84 16.95
C ASP A 104 2.39 18.37 18.21
N ALA A 105 1.08 18.58 18.25
CA ALA A 105 0.17 18.09 19.29
C ALA A 105 -0.39 16.70 18.98
N ARG A 106 0.12 16.04 17.93
CA ARG A 106 -0.29 14.71 17.46
C ARG A 106 -1.73 14.65 16.96
N ASN A 107 -2.30 15.78 16.56
CA ASN A 107 -3.61 15.81 15.93
C ASN A 107 -3.50 15.37 14.47
N VAL A 108 -4.38 14.45 14.07
CA VAL A 108 -4.57 13.98 12.70
C VAL A 108 -5.86 14.60 12.21
N ARG A 109 -5.73 15.59 11.31
CA ARG A 109 -6.85 16.32 10.72
C ARG A 109 -7.25 15.69 9.40
N VAL A 110 -8.48 15.22 9.31
CA VAL A 110 -9.01 14.51 8.14
C VAL A 110 -10.34 15.12 7.76
N ASP A 111 -10.49 15.51 6.50
CA ASP A 111 -11.79 15.90 5.96
C ASP A 111 -12.69 14.67 5.90
N ILE A 112 -13.84 14.72 6.59
CA ILE A 112 -14.81 13.62 6.61
C ILE A 112 -15.27 13.26 5.18
N ALA A 113 -15.30 14.22 4.25
CA ALA A 113 -15.64 13.95 2.86
C ALA A 113 -14.69 12.92 2.20
N THR A 114 -13.44 12.79 2.67
CA THR A 114 -12.50 11.76 2.18
C THR A 114 -12.88 10.34 2.61
N LEU A 115 -13.76 10.20 3.60
CA LEU A 115 -14.27 8.92 4.06
C LEU A 115 -15.50 8.47 3.27
N ALA A 116 -16.14 9.36 2.51
CA ALA A 116 -17.36 9.05 1.77
C ALA A 116 -17.17 7.82 0.88
N GLY A 117 -18.02 6.81 1.06
CA GLY A 117 -17.94 5.55 0.32
C GLY A 117 -16.75 4.65 0.69
N MET A 118 -15.88 5.05 1.62
CA MET A 118 -14.77 4.21 2.08
C MET A 118 -15.27 3.13 3.04
N ARG A 119 -14.73 1.93 2.90
CA ARG A 119 -15.06 0.76 3.71
C ARG A 119 -13.78 0.05 4.15
N ALA A 120 -13.84 -0.57 5.33
CA ALA A 120 -12.78 -1.44 5.84
C ALA A 120 -13.31 -2.87 5.97
N VAL A 121 -12.48 -3.86 5.66
CA VAL A 121 -12.84 -5.27 5.79
C VAL A 121 -11.65 -6.13 6.20
N ARG A 122 -11.94 -7.18 6.97
CA ARG A 122 -11.00 -8.24 7.33
C ARG A 122 -11.11 -9.39 6.34
N LEU A 123 -9.96 -9.82 5.83
CA LEU A 123 -9.83 -10.84 4.81
C LEU A 123 -8.92 -11.97 5.28
N ARG A 124 -9.19 -13.18 4.80
CA ARG A 124 -8.29 -14.33 4.93
C ARG A 124 -7.97 -14.88 3.55
N LEU A 125 -6.73 -15.33 3.37
CA LEU A 125 -6.32 -16.05 2.17
C LEU A 125 -6.87 -17.48 2.22
N ARG A 126 -7.54 -17.94 1.15
CA ARG A 126 -8.15 -19.27 1.03
C ARG A 126 -7.21 -20.33 0.45
N ARG A 127 -6.24 -19.89 -0.36
CA ARG A 127 -5.33 -20.76 -1.11
C ARG A 127 -3.90 -20.55 -0.61
N ASP A 128 -3.18 -21.63 -0.44
CA ASP A 128 -1.76 -21.58 -0.17
C ASP A 128 -0.96 -21.26 -1.46
N GLY A 129 0.35 -21.09 -1.31
CA GLY A 129 1.25 -21.01 -2.45
C GLY A 129 1.30 -19.68 -3.21
N ALA A 130 0.53 -18.65 -2.81
CA ALA A 130 0.69 -17.30 -3.38
C ALA A 130 2.12 -16.79 -3.11
N PRO A 131 2.97 -16.59 -4.14
CA PRO A 131 4.35 -16.19 -3.92
C PRO A 131 4.41 -14.71 -3.51
N VAL A 132 5.27 -14.40 -2.53
CA VAL A 132 5.53 -13.04 -2.05
C VAL A 132 6.96 -12.66 -2.36
N LEU A 133 7.12 -11.54 -3.07
CA LEU A 133 8.38 -10.85 -3.29
C LEU A 133 8.52 -9.71 -2.27
N GLU A 134 9.49 -9.87 -1.37
CA GLU A 134 9.76 -8.88 -0.31
C GLU A 134 10.64 -7.73 -0.84
N LEU A 135 10.07 -6.53 -0.86
CA LEU A 135 10.75 -5.31 -1.29
C LEU A 135 11.32 -4.50 -0.10
N GLY A 136 11.03 -4.92 1.12
CA GLY A 136 11.57 -4.35 2.36
C GLY A 136 12.67 -5.21 3.00
N GLN A 137 13.41 -4.62 3.95
CA GLN A 137 14.39 -5.37 4.74
C GLN A 137 13.68 -6.32 5.74
N PRO A 138 14.24 -7.52 6.03
CA PRO A 138 15.47 -8.07 5.47
C PRO A 138 15.30 -8.76 4.09
N GLY A 139 14.07 -8.98 3.63
CA GLY A 139 13.79 -9.74 2.41
C GLY A 139 14.42 -9.19 1.13
N LEU A 140 14.58 -7.85 1.03
CA LEU A 140 15.27 -7.20 -0.09
C LEU A 140 16.70 -7.70 -0.29
N ARG A 141 17.35 -8.21 0.77
CA ARG A 141 18.69 -8.82 0.69
C ARG A 141 18.74 -10.09 -0.15
N MET A 142 17.59 -10.71 -0.40
CA MET A 142 17.46 -11.85 -1.31
C MET A 142 17.52 -11.44 -2.78
N LEU A 143 17.28 -10.17 -3.07
CA LEU A 143 17.32 -9.60 -4.43
C LEU A 143 18.65 -8.89 -4.70
N PHE A 144 19.10 -8.08 -3.75
CA PHE A 144 20.26 -7.22 -3.92
C PHE A 144 21.13 -7.21 -2.66
N ALA A 145 22.43 -6.96 -2.83
CA ALA A 145 23.31 -6.74 -1.68
C ALA A 145 22.84 -5.53 -0.85
N ALA A 146 23.08 -5.57 0.46
CA ALA A 146 22.75 -4.45 1.34
C ALA A 146 23.45 -3.17 0.85
N ASP A 147 22.72 -2.06 0.86
CA ASP A 147 23.19 -0.73 0.44
C ASP A 147 23.69 -0.64 -1.01
N SER A 148 23.44 -1.65 -1.84
CA SER A 148 23.73 -1.57 -3.27
C SER A 148 22.87 -0.50 -3.94
N PRO A 149 23.30 0.05 -5.10
CA PRO A 149 22.50 1.02 -5.85
C PRO A 149 21.08 0.54 -6.17
N GLU A 150 20.91 -0.76 -6.42
CA GLU A 150 19.62 -1.42 -6.63
C GLU A 150 18.79 -1.44 -5.34
N SER A 151 19.37 -1.83 -4.20
CA SER A 151 18.67 -1.81 -2.90
C SER A 151 18.19 -0.39 -2.54
N VAL A 152 19.01 0.63 -2.81
CA VAL A 152 18.65 2.03 -2.59
C VAL A 152 17.54 2.48 -3.55
N ALA A 153 17.60 2.04 -4.82
CA ALA A 153 16.58 2.34 -5.81
C ALA A 153 15.21 1.75 -5.41
N VAL A 154 15.16 0.48 -4.98
CA VAL A 154 13.92 -0.16 -4.51
C VAL A 154 13.37 0.55 -3.30
N ALA A 155 14.20 0.85 -2.29
CA ALA A 155 13.78 1.59 -1.10
C ALA A 155 13.20 2.98 -1.44
N SER A 156 13.73 3.62 -2.49
CA SER A 156 13.26 4.91 -2.97
C SER A 156 11.95 4.78 -3.75
N LEU A 157 11.81 3.72 -4.54
CA LEU A 157 10.61 3.41 -5.33
C LEU A 157 9.41 3.14 -4.42
N ILE A 158 9.60 2.33 -3.36
CA ILE A 158 8.54 2.04 -2.38
C ILE A 158 8.19 3.27 -1.52
N ALA A 159 9.05 4.29 -1.51
CA ALA A 159 8.83 5.55 -0.82
C ALA A 159 8.26 6.66 -1.71
N GLU A 160 8.18 6.45 -3.02
CA GLU A 160 7.81 7.51 -3.95
C GLU A 160 6.37 8.00 -3.68
N PRO A 161 6.17 9.32 -3.47
CA PRO A 161 4.84 9.89 -3.28
C PRO A 161 4.06 9.97 -4.60
N ASP A 162 4.73 10.25 -5.73
CA ASP A 162 4.12 10.29 -7.06
C ASP A 162 4.14 8.90 -7.71
N HIS A 163 3.03 8.16 -7.59
CA HIS A 163 2.98 6.74 -7.97
C HIS A 163 3.15 6.52 -9.46
N HIS A 164 2.83 7.49 -10.31
CA HIS A 164 3.05 7.40 -11.75
C HIS A 164 4.53 7.08 -12.07
N LYS A 165 5.46 7.60 -11.27
CA LYS A 165 6.90 7.33 -11.44
C LYS A 165 7.30 5.87 -11.16
N THR A 166 6.41 5.09 -10.56
CA THR A 166 6.68 3.70 -10.17
C THR A 166 6.18 2.67 -11.18
N HIS A 167 5.28 3.07 -12.09
CA HIS A 167 4.60 2.15 -13.00
C HIS A 167 5.55 1.52 -14.04
N THR A 168 6.45 2.32 -14.60
CA THR A 168 7.48 1.80 -15.54
C THR A 168 8.36 0.74 -14.87
N GLU A 169 8.70 0.92 -13.60
CA GLU A 169 9.52 -0.05 -12.87
C GLU A 169 8.74 -1.31 -12.49
N ALA A 170 7.43 -1.20 -12.21
CA ALA A 170 6.57 -2.37 -12.02
C ALA A 170 6.45 -3.23 -13.29
N ALA A 171 6.29 -2.59 -14.46
CA ALA A 171 6.28 -3.29 -15.74
C ALA A 171 7.60 -4.01 -16.00
N ARG A 172 8.74 -3.33 -15.78
CA ARG A 172 10.09 -3.93 -15.91
C ARG A 172 10.30 -5.09 -14.96
N LEU A 173 9.88 -4.96 -13.70
CA LEU A 173 9.94 -6.05 -12.72
C LEU A 173 9.19 -7.28 -13.23
N ARG A 174 7.95 -7.10 -13.72
CA ARG A 174 7.15 -8.20 -14.28
C ARG A 174 7.85 -8.85 -15.49
N GLU A 175 8.38 -8.06 -16.42
CA GLU A 175 9.10 -8.57 -17.58
C GLU A 175 10.35 -9.38 -17.19
N ASP A 176 11.13 -8.87 -16.23
CA ASP A 176 12.31 -9.57 -15.72
C ASP A 176 11.94 -10.87 -14.99
N LEU A 177 10.85 -10.86 -14.20
CA LEU A 177 10.32 -12.04 -13.53
C LEU A 177 9.90 -13.13 -14.53
N ILE A 178 9.16 -12.76 -15.58
CA ILE A 178 8.77 -13.68 -16.65
C ILE A 178 10.00 -14.26 -17.35
N ARG A 179 11.00 -13.41 -17.65
CA ARG A 179 12.24 -13.84 -18.32
C ARG A 179 13.00 -14.90 -17.52
N VAL A 180 12.95 -14.82 -16.19
CA VAL A 180 13.60 -15.79 -15.31
C VAL A 180 12.68 -16.97 -14.94
N GLY A 181 11.51 -17.11 -15.58
CA GLY A 181 10.62 -18.27 -15.42
C GLY A 181 9.58 -18.15 -14.31
N VAL A 182 9.34 -16.96 -13.75
CA VAL A 182 8.23 -16.71 -12.83
C VAL A 182 6.97 -16.45 -13.66
N GLY A 183 5.89 -17.21 -13.43
CA GLY A 183 4.71 -17.22 -14.30
C GLY A 183 4.00 -15.87 -14.49
N ASP A 184 3.88 -15.08 -13.42
CA ASP A 184 3.37 -13.70 -13.46
C ASP A 184 3.85 -12.91 -12.22
N MET A 185 3.37 -11.69 -12.05
CA MET A 185 3.69 -10.83 -10.92
C MET A 185 3.26 -11.47 -9.58
N PRO A 186 4.20 -11.70 -8.64
CA PRO A 186 3.88 -12.19 -7.30
C PRO A 186 3.20 -11.09 -6.46
N VAL A 187 2.73 -11.44 -5.27
CA VAL A 187 2.37 -10.44 -4.27
C VAL A 187 3.63 -9.67 -3.89
N LEU A 188 3.58 -8.35 -3.98
CA LEU A 188 4.67 -7.49 -3.51
C LEU A 188 4.41 -7.14 -2.04
N ALA A 189 5.44 -7.20 -1.20
CA ALA A 189 5.33 -6.85 0.21
C ALA A 189 6.42 -5.88 0.64
N TRP A 190 6.08 -4.91 1.49
CA TRP A 190 7.05 -4.01 2.13
C TRP A 190 6.50 -3.46 3.46
N PRO A 191 7.38 -3.11 4.42
CA PRO A 191 6.96 -2.40 5.63
C PRO A 191 6.28 -1.06 5.29
N SER A 192 5.12 -0.79 5.89
CA SER A 192 4.47 0.52 5.75
C SER A 192 5.39 1.60 6.28
N ARG A 193 5.56 2.67 5.49
CA ARG A 193 6.27 3.87 5.93
C ARG A 193 5.44 4.72 6.87
N GLN A 194 4.12 4.58 6.81
CA GLN A 194 3.18 5.37 7.59
C GLN A 194 2.89 4.72 8.94
N HIS A 195 2.90 3.38 9.02
CA HIS A 195 2.67 2.66 10.27
C HIS A 195 3.61 1.45 10.45
N ASN A 196 4.69 1.61 11.21
CA ASN A 196 5.56 0.50 11.64
C ASN A 196 4.97 -0.12 12.93
N PRO A 197 4.77 -1.46 13.03
CA PRO A 197 5.38 -2.53 12.23
C PRO A 197 4.52 -3.14 11.11
N SER A 198 3.52 -2.43 10.61
CA SER A 198 2.64 -2.97 9.57
C SER A 198 3.38 -3.33 8.29
N THR A 199 2.97 -4.42 7.66
CA THR A 199 3.40 -4.80 6.32
C THR A 199 2.27 -4.55 5.34
N VAL A 200 2.59 -3.89 4.24
CA VAL A 200 1.69 -3.66 3.11
C VAL A 200 1.91 -4.78 2.10
N TYR A 201 0.82 -5.28 1.54
CA TYR A 201 0.84 -6.23 0.44
C TYR A 201 0.09 -5.66 -0.75
N LEU A 202 0.60 -5.95 -1.93
CA LEU A 202 -0.02 -5.62 -3.20
C LEU A 202 -0.13 -6.90 -4.04
N ALA A 203 -1.36 -7.41 -4.18
CA ALA A 203 -1.68 -8.52 -5.04
C ALA A 203 -2.21 -8.03 -6.39
N TYR A 204 -2.01 -8.85 -7.43
CA TYR A 204 -2.47 -8.59 -8.80
C TYR A 204 -3.50 -9.64 -9.23
N ALA A 205 -4.50 -9.23 -10.02
CA ALA A 205 -5.52 -10.10 -10.60
C ALA A 205 -5.58 -9.91 -12.12
N PRO A 206 -5.15 -10.89 -12.94
CA PRO A 206 -4.48 -12.14 -12.54
C PRO A 206 -3.09 -11.90 -11.89
N PRO A 207 -2.53 -12.89 -11.17
CA PRO A 207 -3.06 -14.25 -11.00
C PRO A 207 -4.04 -14.45 -9.83
N MET A 208 -4.14 -13.51 -8.89
CA MET A 208 -4.95 -13.65 -7.68
C MET A 208 -6.34 -13.04 -7.84
N ALA A 209 -7.28 -13.81 -8.37
CA ALA A 209 -8.68 -13.42 -8.49
C ALA A 209 -9.43 -13.39 -7.13
N ALA A 210 -10.68 -12.94 -7.14
CA ALA A 210 -11.50 -12.79 -5.95
C ALA A 210 -11.66 -14.08 -5.11
N ASP A 211 -11.62 -15.24 -5.76
CA ASP A 211 -11.76 -16.56 -5.13
C ASP A 211 -10.55 -17.00 -4.28
N TRP A 212 -9.44 -16.26 -4.32
CA TRP A 212 -8.32 -16.42 -3.41
C TRP A 212 -8.61 -15.90 -2.00
N TRP A 213 -9.66 -15.10 -1.84
CA TRP A 213 -9.94 -14.36 -0.62
C TRP A 213 -11.28 -14.78 0.00
N GLU A 214 -11.35 -14.65 1.31
CA GLU A 214 -12.55 -14.86 2.11
C GLU A 214 -12.80 -13.60 2.96
N LEU A 215 -14.03 -13.12 2.97
CA LEU A 215 -14.48 -12.11 3.93
C LEU A 215 -14.62 -12.78 5.29
N VAL A 216 -13.93 -12.25 6.29
CA VAL A 216 -14.03 -12.77 7.67
C VAL A 216 -15.29 -12.21 8.35
N ASP A 217 -15.71 -11.02 7.93
CA ASP A 217 -16.85 -10.30 8.46
C ASP A 217 -17.37 -9.27 7.44
N GLU A 218 -18.55 -8.73 7.72
CA GLU A 218 -19.20 -7.71 6.89
C GLU A 218 -18.33 -6.44 6.79
N PRO A 219 -18.14 -5.87 5.58
CA PRO A 219 -17.38 -4.64 5.40
C PRO A 219 -17.99 -3.46 6.18
N GLN A 220 -17.16 -2.81 6.99
CA GLN A 220 -17.55 -1.70 7.85
C GLN A 220 -17.41 -0.37 7.10
N PRO A 221 -18.50 0.43 6.97
CA PRO A 221 -18.42 1.76 6.35
C PRO A 221 -17.68 2.74 7.27
N LEU A 222 -16.73 3.48 6.70
CA LEU A 222 -15.86 4.41 7.43
C LEU A 222 -16.44 5.82 7.55
N ASP A 223 -17.45 6.16 6.75
CA ASP A 223 -18.20 7.44 6.74
C ASP A 223 -19.42 7.45 7.68
N THR A 224 -19.42 6.57 8.69
CA THR A 224 -20.50 6.48 9.68
C THR A 224 -19.98 6.78 11.09
N PRO A 225 -20.85 7.13 12.06
CA PRO A 225 -20.41 7.30 13.45
C PRO A 225 -19.65 6.09 14.03
N ALA A 226 -20.01 4.86 13.63
CA ALA A 226 -19.29 3.65 14.03
C ALA A 226 -17.91 3.55 13.37
N GLY A 227 -17.80 3.87 12.07
CA GLY A 227 -16.52 3.95 11.36
C GLY A 227 -15.60 5.04 11.91
N HIS A 228 -16.17 6.19 12.22
CA HIS A 228 -15.51 7.31 12.90
C HIS A 228 -14.96 6.91 14.28
N ALA A 229 -15.74 6.17 15.07
CA ALA A 229 -15.28 5.63 16.35
C ALA A 229 -14.12 4.63 16.17
N LEU A 230 -14.17 3.79 15.13
CA LEU A 230 -13.09 2.87 14.79
C LEU A 230 -11.79 3.61 14.41
N ILE A 231 -11.88 4.63 13.55
CA ILE A 231 -10.74 5.47 13.18
C ILE A 231 -10.15 6.16 14.41
N ARG A 232 -11.00 6.73 15.27
CA ARG A 232 -10.58 7.37 16.53
C ARG A 232 -9.82 6.39 17.42
N ALA A 233 -10.39 5.22 17.68
CA ALA A 233 -9.78 4.20 18.53
C ALA A 233 -8.42 3.74 17.98
N GLU A 234 -8.30 3.58 16.65
CA GLU A 234 -7.05 3.17 16.02
C GLU A 234 -5.97 4.26 16.10
N LEU A 235 -6.35 5.51 15.89
CA LEU A 235 -5.45 6.65 16.05
C LEU A 235 -4.99 6.80 17.51
N GLU A 236 -5.91 6.67 18.47
CA GLU A 236 -5.60 6.70 19.91
C GLU A 236 -4.66 5.56 20.32
N ARG A 237 -4.85 4.35 19.79
CA ARG A 237 -3.93 3.21 19.98
C ARG A 237 -2.51 3.52 19.49
N CYS A 238 -2.39 4.33 18.45
CA CYS A 238 -1.12 4.82 17.92
C CYS A 238 -0.61 6.09 18.62
N GLY A 239 -1.36 6.62 19.59
CA GLY A 239 -1.07 7.83 20.36
C GLY A 239 -1.39 9.14 19.64
N PHE A 240 -2.21 9.12 18.60
CA PHE A 240 -2.68 10.30 17.88
C PHE A 240 -4.10 10.67 18.29
N HIS A 241 -4.48 11.92 18.03
CA HIS A 241 -5.82 12.42 18.26
C HIS A 241 -6.52 12.72 16.94
N TRP A 242 -7.70 12.18 16.74
CA TRP A 242 -8.47 12.48 15.53
C TRP A 242 -9.23 13.79 15.69
N VAL A 243 -9.00 14.71 14.74
CA VAL A 243 -9.71 15.99 14.64
C VAL A 243 -10.43 16.01 13.29
N PRO A 244 -11.70 15.59 13.21
CA PRO A 244 -12.44 15.64 11.95
C PRO A 244 -12.57 17.08 11.48
N LEU A 245 -12.37 17.29 10.18
CA LEU A 245 -12.69 18.54 9.50
C LEU A 245 -14.03 18.35 8.80
N GLU A 246 -15.02 19.15 9.18
CA GLU A 246 -16.26 19.30 8.42
C GLU A 246 -16.05 20.44 7.43
N THR A 247 -15.75 20.10 6.18
CA THR A 247 -15.67 21.12 5.14
C THR A 247 -17.09 21.53 4.77
N ASN A 248 -17.61 22.58 5.42
CA ASN A 248 -18.77 23.32 4.92
C ASN A 248 -18.35 24.03 3.63
N ALA A 249 -18.38 23.32 2.50
CA ALA A 249 -18.29 23.96 1.20
C ALA A 249 -19.59 24.74 0.97
N THR A 250 -19.65 25.98 1.47
CA THR A 250 -20.64 26.95 1.03
C THR A 250 -20.40 27.18 -0.47
N PRO A 251 -21.37 26.87 -1.37
CA PRO A 251 -21.22 27.26 -2.76
C PRO A 251 -21.04 28.78 -2.84
N PRO A 252 -20.20 29.30 -3.76
CA PRO A 252 -20.10 30.74 -3.96
C PRO A 252 -21.51 31.29 -4.26
N PRO A 253 -21.88 32.47 -3.72
CA PRO A 253 -23.17 33.08 -4.04
C PRO A 253 -23.26 33.25 -5.56
N GLU A 254 -24.40 32.86 -6.14
CA GLU A 254 -24.71 33.16 -7.53
C GLU A 254 -24.58 34.68 -7.72
N GLU A 255 -23.67 35.10 -8.60
CA GLU A 255 -23.55 36.52 -8.96
C GLU A 255 -24.86 36.97 -9.64
N PRO A 256 -25.37 38.17 -9.30
CA PRO A 256 -26.67 38.67 -9.77
C PRO A 256 -26.72 38.98 -11.27
#